data_AF-A0A1M4VJK3-F1
#
_entry.id   AF-A0A1M4VJK3-F1
#
_cell.length_a   1.000
_cell.length_b   1.000
_cell.length_c   1.000
_cell.angle_alpha   90.00
_cell.angle_beta   90.00
_cell.angle_gamma   90.00
#
_symmetry.space_group_name_H-M   'P 1'
#
loop_
_entity.id
_entity.type
_entity.pdbx_description
1 polymer ?
#
loop_
_entity_poly.entity_id
_entity_poly.type
_entity_poly.pdbx_seq_one_letter_code
_entity_poly.pdbx_strand_id
1 'polypeptide(L)'
;MWCRGVMSAAKRALVLHLVGGGEPVWVALDEDTAADLGQRLHQLVKTGQTWNIPAADGTTLVVNFAHVATAHVAPLNGDSRMYGYVK
;
A
#
# COMPACT_ATOMS: atom_id res chain seq x y z
N MET A 1 6.32 31.97 -11.95
CA MET A 1 6.90 30.99 -11.00
C MET A 1 5.81 29.99 -10.66
N TRP A 2 5.70 28.89 -11.42
CA TRP A 2 4.74 27.82 -11.18
C TRP A 2 5.49 26.69 -10.50
N CYS A 3 5.17 26.39 -9.24
CA CYS A 3 5.54 25.16 -8.54
C CYS A 3 4.66 25.01 -7.29
N ARG A 4 3.49 24.38 -7.42
CA ARG A 4 2.85 23.61 -6.34
C ARG A 4 1.88 22.62 -6.96
N GLY A 5 2.44 21.68 -7.71
CA GLY A 5 1.71 20.49 -8.15
C GLY A 5 1.26 19.70 -6.92
N VAL A 6 -0.05 19.71 -6.69
CA VAL A 6 -0.87 18.68 -6.05
C VAL A 6 -0.22 17.87 -4.93
N MET A 7 -0.55 18.21 -3.69
CA MET A 7 -0.61 17.22 -2.60
C MET A 7 -1.64 16.15 -3.01
N SER A 8 -1.19 15.00 -3.48
CA SER A 8 -2.07 13.86 -3.72
C SER A 8 -2.51 13.32 -2.36
N ALA A 9 -3.71 13.70 -1.91
CA ALA A 9 -4.34 13.03 -0.79
C ALA A 9 -4.45 11.54 -1.13
N ALA A 10 -3.94 10.67 -0.27
CA ALA A 10 -4.04 9.23 -0.44
C ALA A 10 -5.51 8.83 -0.64
N LYS A 11 -5.82 8.14 -1.73
CA LYS A 11 -7.20 7.72 -2.07
C LYS A 11 -7.39 6.21 -2.02
N ARG A 12 -6.28 5.46 -2.00
CA ARG A 12 -6.27 4.01 -2.02
C ARG A 12 -5.40 3.51 -0.89
N ALA A 13 -5.73 2.32 -0.39
CA ALA A 13 -4.92 1.62 0.57
C ALA A 13 -4.55 0.24 0.03
N LEU A 14 -3.30 -0.15 0.24
CA LEU A 14 -2.93 -1.56 0.17
C LEU A 14 -3.25 -2.21 1.52
N VAL A 15 -4.02 -3.29 1.46
CA VAL A 15 -4.42 -4.07 2.63
C VAL A 15 -3.69 -5.40 2.59
N LEU A 16 -2.94 -5.69 3.65
CA LEU A 16 -2.16 -6.92 3.79
C LEU A 16 -2.67 -7.72 4.98
N HIS A 17 -3.09 -8.96 4.73
CA HIS A 17 -3.34 -9.93 5.79
C HIS A 17 -2.12 -10.82 5.95
N LEU A 18 -1.56 -10.88 7.15
CA LEU A 18 -0.36 -11.67 7.45
C LEU A 18 -0.73 -13.11 7.81
N VAL A 19 0.15 -14.07 7.47
CA VAL A 19 -0.09 -15.51 7.78
C VAL A 19 -0.21 -15.79 9.27
N GLY A 20 0.42 -14.96 10.12
CA GLY A 20 0.33 -15.06 11.58
C GLY A 20 -1.01 -14.61 12.17
N GLY A 21 -1.93 -14.09 11.34
CA GLY A 21 -3.20 -13.50 11.79
C GLY A 21 -3.04 -12.09 12.39
N GLY A 22 -4.13 -11.54 12.94
CA GLY A 22 -4.17 -10.22 13.55
C GLY A 22 -4.87 -9.16 12.69
N GLU A 23 -4.74 -7.89 13.10
CA GLU A 23 -5.26 -6.75 12.33
C GLU A 23 -4.51 -6.65 10.98
N PRO A 24 -5.22 -6.43 9.87
CA PRO A 24 -4.57 -6.20 8.58
C PRO A 24 -3.74 -4.93 8.62
N VAL A 25 -2.61 -4.95 7.90
CA VAL A 25 -1.78 -3.77 7.72
C VAL A 25 -2.36 -2.95 6.57
N TRP A 26 -2.71 -1.70 6.86
CA TRP A 26 -3.18 -0.74 5.87
C TRP A 26 -2.04 0.21 5.52
N VAL A 27 -1.72 0.31 4.24
CA VAL A 27 -0.71 1.24 3.71
C VAL A 27 -1.40 2.22 2.79
N ALA A 28 -1.32 3.51 3.10
CA ALA A 28 -1.86 4.56 2.23
C ALA A 28 -1.00 4.70 0.96
N LEU A 29 -1.66 4.74 -0.19
CA LEU A 29 -1.03 4.81 -1.51
C LEU A 29 -1.59 6.00 -2.32
N ASP A 30 -0.74 6.56 -3.17
CA ASP A 30 -1.18 7.38 -4.29
C ASP A 30 -1.86 6.51 -5.39
N GLU A 31 -2.54 7.16 -6.34
CA GLU A 31 -3.30 6.46 -7.39
C GLU A 31 -2.42 5.65 -8.34
N ASP A 32 -1.22 6.15 -8.69
CA ASP A 32 -0.32 5.54 -9.66
C ASP A 32 0.28 4.25 -9.07
N THR A 33 0.75 4.33 -7.83
CA THR A 33 1.28 3.19 -7.07
C THR A 33 0.20 2.14 -6.84
N ALA A 34 -1.03 2.56 -6.53
CA ALA A 34 -2.16 1.64 -6.36
C ALA A 34 -2.51 0.90 -7.66
N ALA A 35 -2.47 1.59 -8.80
CA ALA A 35 -2.72 1.00 -10.11
C ALA A 35 -1.64 -0.03 -10.50
N ASP A 36 -0.36 0.31 -10.29
CA ASP A 36 0.76 -0.60 -10.57
C ASP A 36 0.71 -1.85 -9.68
N LEU A 37 0.51 -1.67 -8.37
CA LEU A 37 0.37 -2.79 -7.45
C LEU A 37 -0.80 -3.70 -7.83
N GLY A 38 -1.96 -3.15 -8.20
CA GLY A 38 -3.13 -3.92 -8.60
C GLY A 38 -2.82 -4.96 -9.69
N GLN A 39 -1.92 -4.65 -10.63
CA GLN A 39 -1.51 -5.57 -11.70
C GLN A 39 -0.54 -6.65 -11.20
N ARG A 40 0.31 -6.32 -10.22
CA ARG A 40 1.44 -7.15 -9.81
C ARG A 40 1.18 -8.02 -8.59
N LEU A 41 0.19 -7.67 -7.75
CA LEU A 41 -0.11 -8.34 -6.48
C LEU A 41 -0.24 -9.86 -6.63
N HIS A 42 -0.90 -10.33 -7.70
CA HIS A 42 -1.07 -11.77 -7.94
C HIS A 42 0.29 -12.49 -8.01
N GLN A 43 1.27 -11.89 -8.68
CA GLN A 43 2.60 -12.46 -8.85
C GLN A 43 3.39 -12.36 -7.54
N LEU A 44 3.27 -11.25 -6.82
CA LEU A 44 3.98 -11.05 -5.55
C LEU A 44 3.56 -12.00 -4.45
N VAL A 45 2.25 -12.20 -4.30
CA VAL A 45 1.72 -13.18 -3.36
C VAL A 45 2.12 -14.59 -3.79
N LYS A 46 2.04 -14.90 -5.09
CA LYS A 46 2.40 -16.23 -5.61
C LYS A 46 3.87 -16.57 -5.42
N THR A 47 4.79 -15.63 -5.63
CA THR A 47 6.23 -15.86 -5.54
C THR A 47 6.81 -15.63 -4.15
N GLY A 48 6.10 -14.92 -3.27
CA GLY A 48 6.58 -14.53 -1.96
C GLY A 48 7.75 -13.52 -2.02
N GLN A 49 7.88 -12.78 -3.12
CA GLN A 49 8.99 -11.86 -3.33
C GLN A 49 8.95 -10.67 -2.34
N THR A 50 10.11 -10.13 -1.99
CA THR A 50 10.20 -8.86 -1.25
C THR A 50 10.11 -7.67 -2.20
N TRP A 51 9.29 -6.68 -1.86
CA TRP A 51 9.06 -5.49 -2.69
C TRP A 51 9.13 -4.19 -1.87
N ASN A 52 9.63 -3.13 -2.50
CA ASN A 52 9.68 -1.77 -1.95
C ASN A 52 8.43 -0.98 -2.40
N ILE A 53 7.54 -0.69 -1.46
CA ILE A 53 6.25 -0.03 -1.71
C ILE A 53 6.38 1.46 -1.38
N PRO A 54 6.25 2.35 -2.38
CA PRO A 54 6.11 3.77 -2.13
C PRO A 54 4.79 4.03 -1.41
N ALA A 55 4.84 4.62 -0.23
CA ALA A 55 3.66 5.06 0.50
C ALA A 55 3.32 6.52 0.15
N ALA A 56 2.08 6.91 0.42
CA ALA A 56 1.57 8.24 0.08
C ALA A 56 2.30 9.39 0.80
N ASP A 57 2.90 9.14 1.97
CA ASP A 57 3.72 10.11 2.70
C ASP A 57 5.16 10.25 2.17
N GLY A 58 5.47 9.58 1.06
CA GLY A 58 6.81 9.59 0.46
C GLY A 58 7.80 8.63 1.13
N THR A 59 7.39 7.91 2.18
CA THR A 59 8.22 6.83 2.73
C THR A 59 8.19 5.60 1.83
N THR A 60 9.20 4.75 1.96
CA THR A 60 9.27 3.46 1.25
C THR A 60 9.20 2.32 2.27
N LEU A 61 8.21 1.45 2.12
CA LEU A 61 8.01 0.27 2.95
C LEU A 61 8.60 -0.96 2.26
N VAL A 62 9.37 -1.76 2.98
CA VAL A 62 9.87 -3.05 2.46
C VAL A 62 8.95 -4.15 2.94
N VAL A 63 8.24 -4.80 2.01
CA VAL A 63 7.25 -5.84 2.31
C VAL A 63 7.72 -7.18 1.79
N ASN A 64 7.84 -8.16 2.70
CA ASN A 64 8.10 -9.55 2.34
C ASN A 64 6.78 -10.30 2.12
N PHE A 65 6.45 -10.60 0.87
CA PHE A 65 5.19 -11.28 0.53
C PHE A 65 5.16 -12.76 0.92
N ALA A 66 6.28 -13.38 1.29
CA ALA A 66 6.28 -14.75 1.83
C ALA A 66 5.48 -14.89 3.14
N HIS A 67 5.23 -13.76 3.83
CA HIS A 67 4.44 -13.72 5.07
C HIS A 67 3.05 -13.08 4.88
N VAL A 68 2.60 -12.92 3.65
CA VAL A 68 1.30 -12.33 3.31
C VAL A 68 0.34 -13.44 2.86
N ALA A 69 -0.75 -13.62 3.60
CA ALA A 69 -1.81 -14.57 3.27
C ALA A 69 -2.72 -14.05 2.16
N THR A 70 -3.12 -12.77 2.23
CA THR A 70 -3.87 -12.09 1.17
C THR A 70 -3.44 -10.64 1.05
N ALA A 71 -3.52 -10.10 -0.16
CA ALA A 71 -3.23 -8.70 -0.45
C ALA A 71 -4.25 -8.15 -1.46
N HIS A 72 -4.74 -6.94 -1.23
CA HIS A 72 -5.63 -6.26 -2.18
C HIS A 72 -5.53 -4.74 -2.03
N VAL A 73 -5.97 -4.02 -3.06
CA VAL A 73 -6.12 -2.57 -3.04
C VAL A 73 -7.58 -2.22 -2.75
N ALA A 74 -7.80 -1.36 -1.76
CA ALA A 74 -9.11 -0.89 -1.34
C ALA A 74 -9.21 0.64 -1.41
N PRO A 75 -10.43 1.22 -1.49
CA PRO A 75 -10.64 2.63 -1.20
C PRO A 75 -10.18 2.97 0.22
N LEU A 76 -9.63 4.18 0.41
CA LEU A 76 -9.17 4.62 1.71
C LEU A 76 -10.36 5.00 2.60
N ASN A 77 -10.49 4.36 3.77
CA ASN A 77 -11.54 4.57 4.76
C ASN A 77 -10.95 5.16 6.06
N GLY A 78 -11.42 6.32 6.50
CA GLY A 78 -10.76 7.16 7.52
C GLY A 78 -10.59 6.58 8.93
N ASP A 79 -11.20 5.43 9.24
CA ASP A 79 -11.16 4.81 10.58
C ASP A 79 -10.04 3.78 10.76
N SER A 80 -9.28 3.45 9.71
CA SER A 80 -8.22 2.43 9.77
C SER A 80 -6.89 3.01 10.28
N ARG A 81 -6.15 2.27 11.12
CA ARG A 81 -4.76 2.61 11.47
C ARG A 81 -3.87 2.39 10.24
N MET A 82 -3.58 3.46 9.52
CA MET A 82 -2.80 3.42 8.27
C MET A 82 -1.34 3.80 8.47
N TYR A 83 -0.44 3.01 7.88
CA TYR A 83 0.93 3.41 7.63
C TYR A 83 1.01 4.31 6.42
N GLY A 84 1.92 5.29 6.45
CA GLY A 84 2.22 6.08 5.26
C GLY A 84 1.19 7.15 4.91
N TYR A 85 0.28 7.48 5.83
CA TYR A 85 -0.78 8.46 5.61
C TYR A 85 -0.26 9.89 5.82
N VAL A 86 -0.44 10.77 4.83
CA VAL A 86 -0.20 12.22 4.98
C VAL A 86 -1.31 12.81 5.82
N LYS A 87 -0.96 13.30 7.00
CA LYS A 87 -1.90 13.93 7.94
C LYS A 87 -2.39 15.30 7.47
#